data_AF-A0ABD3RH14-F1
#
_entry.id   AF-A0ABD3RH14-F1
#
_cell.length_a   1.000
_cell.length_b   1.000
_cell.length_c   1.000
_cell.angle_alpha   90.00
_cell.angle_beta   90.00
_cell.angle_gamma   90.00
#
_symmetry.space_group_name_H-M   'P 1'
#
loop_
_entity.id
_entity.type
_entity.pdbx_description
1 polymer ?
#
loop_
_entity_poly.entity_id
_entity_poly.type
_entity_poly.pdbx_seq_one_letter_code
_entity_poly.pdbx_strand_id
1 'polypeptide(L)'
;MSSKKSARDPNAPKRNQSAYLLYQNAMRNTFRLQNPGMTFGQLAKYTSAMYAEMPPAEKEAWGDRAEADKARYLHELSTYNPPPGYDVKGDAIAGQTFAVRQLKGNKATRDPNAPKKNMSAYLMYQNTMRESFRTENPGMTFGQLAKFTSAMYKSLTPEEKARWEEAAVQDRIRYENDMSNYVPPPGFDPTGQLVEAVGGIGRRFNKKEKDPNAPKRARGSYVFFTLDARPKIMAETPDMKFTDLGHVMGERWRALSAEDKKRYEDLANDDKKRFQEEMAAYNATKLNARPAPAASAYAPHPQYQEAQQYAERYYSSPAAAAQYDSSAAAYAQYYSQQGLAAQQHDPSHYHYT
;
A
#
# COMPACT_ATOMS: atom_id res chain seq x y z
N MET A 1 -4.70 -11.41 -6.56
CA MET A 1 -5.01 -10.34 -5.59
C MET A 1 -3.69 -9.84 -5.01
N SER A 2 -3.23 -8.65 -5.39
CA SER A 2 -1.95 -8.12 -4.89
C SER A 2 -2.16 -7.65 -3.44
N SER A 3 -1.70 -8.45 -2.48
CA SER A 3 -1.61 -8.06 -1.07
C SER A 3 -0.84 -6.73 -0.97
N LYS A 4 -1.50 -5.69 -0.46
CA LYS A 4 -0.84 -4.40 -0.19
C LYS A 4 0.13 -4.67 0.96
N LYS A 5 1.45 -4.56 0.70
CA LYS A 5 2.49 -4.73 1.72
C LYS A 5 2.16 -3.85 2.94
N SER A 6 1.99 -4.47 4.10
CA SER A 6 1.82 -3.81 5.40
C SER A 6 3.00 -2.88 5.68
N ALA A 7 2.78 -1.86 6.50
CA ALA A 7 3.90 -1.05 7.01
C ALA A 7 4.85 -1.98 7.78
N ARG A 8 6.16 -1.77 7.65
CA ARG A 8 7.17 -2.60 8.30
C ARG A 8 7.98 -1.75 9.26
N ASP A 9 8.32 -2.29 10.41
CA ASP A 9 9.22 -1.66 11.37
C ASP A 9 10.56 -1.34 10.66
N PRO A 10 11.02 -0.08 10.70
CA PRO A 10 12.33 0.30 10.17
C PRO A 10 13.50 -0.51 10.73
N ASN A 11 13.39 -1.00 11.97
CA ASN A 11 14.43 -1.78 12.65
C ASN A 11 14.32 -3.29 12.39
N ALA A 12 13.29 -3.76 11.68
CA ALA A 12 13.14 -5.18 11.38
C ALA A 12 14.20 -5.68 10.38
N PRO A 13 14.79 -6.87 10.63
CA PRO A 13 15.73 -7.49 9.71
C PRO A 13 15.23 -7.53 8.26
N LYS A 14 16.11 -7.22 7.30
CA LYS A 14 15.74 -7.27 5.88
C LYS A 14 15.45 -8.71 5.46
N ARG A 15 14.27 -8.92 4.85
CA ARG A 15 13.85 -10.24 4.35
C ARG A 15 14.92 -10.85 3.45
N ASN A 16 15.06 -12.16 3.53
CA ASN A 16 15.93 -12.89 2.65
C ASN A 16 15.49 -12.77 1.18
N GLN A 17 16.47 -12.75 0.29
CA GLN A 17 16.32 -12.66 -1.14
C GLN A 17 16.38 -14.06 -1.77
N SER A 18 15.61 -14.27 -2.83
CA SER A 18 15.72 -15.50 -3.62
C SER A 18 16.96 -15.46 -4.53
N ALA A 19 17.39 -16.62 -5.00
CA ALA A 19 18.51 -16.77 -5.93
C ALA A 19 18.36 -15.87 -7.17
N TYR A 20 17.15 -15.82 -7.73
CA TYR A 20 16.82 -14.92 -8.84
C TYR A 20 16.95 -13.44 -8.46
N LEU A 21 16.50 -13.03 -7.27
CA LEU A 21 16.54 -11.63 -6.86
C LEU A 21 17.98 -11.16 -6.60
N LEU A 22 18.82 -12.03 -6.03
CA LEU A 22 20.26 -11.79 -5.87
C LEU A 22 20.94 -11.65 -7.23
N TYR A 23 20.66 -12.56 -8.17
CA TYR A 23 21.14 -12.48 -9.54
C TYR A 23 20.69 -11.18 -10.24
N GLN A 24 19.40 -10.85 -10.13
CA GLN A 24 18.84 -9.63 -10.72
C GLN A 24 19.52 -8.38 -10.17
N ASN A 25 19.76 -8.31 -8.86
CA ASN A 25 20.43 -7.17 -8.23
C ASN A 25 21.89 -7.05 -8.68
N ALA A 26 22.61 -8.18 -8.77
CA ALA A 26 24.00 -8.20 -9.22
C ALA A 26 24.15 -7.81 -10.69
N MET A 27 23.27 -8.30 -11.57
CA MET A 27 23.38 -8.10 -13.02
C MET A 27 22.63 -6.86 -13.54
N ARG A 28 21.88 -6.15 -12.69
CA ARG A 28 21.10 -4.97 -13.11
C ARG A 28 21.98 -3.90 -13.77
N ASN A 29 23.14 -3.61 -13.20
CA ASN A 29 24.03 -2.56 -13.71
C ASN A 29 24.73 -3.01 -15.01
N THR A 30 25.18 -4.26 -15.07
CA THR A 30 25.85 -4.82 -16.26
C THR A 30 24.90 -4.84 -17.46
N PHE A 31 23.69 -5.36 -17.27
CA PHE A 31 22.70 -5.39 -18.34
C PHE A 31 22.22 -4.01 -18.76
N ARG A 32 22.19 -3.03 -17.84
CA ARG A 32 21.87 -1.64 -18.17
C ARG A 32 22.95 -1.00 -19.04
N LEU A 33 24.23 -1.28 -18.78
CA LEU A 33 25.35 -0.77 -19.59
C LEU A 33 25.40 -1.43 -20.96
N GLN A 34 25.11 -2.73 -21.04
CA GLN A 34 25.05 -3.46 -22.31
C GLN A 34 23.83 -3.07 -23.15
N ASN A 35 22.73 -2.66 -22.51
CA ASN A 35 21.48 -2.31 -23.18
C ASN A 35 21.01 -0.89 -22.79
N PRO A 36 21.73 0.18 -23.19
CA PRO A 36 21.48 1.54 -22.74
C PRO A 36 20.13 2.12 -23.20
N GLY A 37 19.50 1.52 -24.21
CA GLY A 37 18.18 1.92 -24.74
C GLY A 37 16.98 1.17 -24.16
N MET A 38 17.20 0.12 -23.35
CA MET A 38 16.08 -0.64 -22.79
C MET A 38 15.46 0.05 -21.57
N THR A 39 14.14 0.07 -21.51
CA THR A 39 13.43 0.48 -20.31
C THR A 39 13.66 -0.51 -19.16
N PHE A 40 13.50 -0.06 -17.92
CA PHE A 40 13.64 -0.93 -16.75
C PHE A 40 12.77 -2.19 -16.83
N GLY A 41 11.55 -2.08 -17.36
CA GLY A 41 10.65 -3.23 -17.51
C GLY A 41 11.13 -4.23 -18.56
N GLN A 42 11.67 -3.74 -19.69
CA GLN A 42 12.29 -4.60 -20.70
C GLN A 42 13.56 -5.25 -20.16
N LEU A 43 14.39 -4.50 -19.43
CA LEU A 43 15.60 -5.01 -18.79
C LEU A 43 15.28 -6.11 -17.77
N ALA A 44 14.23 -5.95 -16.96
CA ALA A 44 13.80 -6.98 -16.01
C ALA A 44 13.34 -8.27 -16.71
N LYS A 45 12.62 -8.16 -17.84
CA LYS A 45 12.25 -9.33 -18.67
C LYS A 45 13.49 -10.01 -19.24
N TYR A 46 14.44 -9.23 -19.76
CA TYR A 46 15.73 -9.72 -20.25
C TYR A 46 16.52 -10.46 -19.15
N THR A 47 16.64 -9.88 -17.96
CA THR A 47 17.30 -10.52 -16.80
C THR A 47 16.62 -11.83 -16.40
N SER A 48 15.29 -11.89 -16.45
CA SER A 48 14.54 -13.11 -16.18
C SER A 48 14.80 -14.20 -17.21
N ALA A 49 14.90 -13.85 -18.50
CA ALA A 49 15.23 -14.80 -19.56
C ALA A 49 16.67 -15.32 -19.40
N MET A 50 17.63 -14.44 -19.13
CA MET A 50 19.03 -14.83 -18.89
C MET A 50 19.17 -15.75 -17.67
N TYR A 51 18.39 -15.51 -16.60
CA TYR A 51 18.36 -16.42 -15.46
C TYR A 51 17.71 -17.77 -15.81
N ALA A 52 16.69 -17.80 -16.67
CA ALA A 52 16.03 -19.04 -17.09
C ALA A 52 16.96 -19.92 -17.95
N GLU A 53 17.77 -19.31 -18.82
CA GLU A 53 18.74 -20.01 -19.69
C GLU A 53 20.06 -20.34 -19.00
N MET A 54 20.31 -19.81 -17.80
CA MET A 54 21.56 -20.05 -17.07
C MET A 54 21.78 -21.56 -16.79
N PRO A 55 23.02 -22.06 -16.95
CA PRO A 55 23.35 -23.45 -16.65
C PRO A 55 22.97 -23.85 -15.22
N PRO A 56 22.55 -25.11 -14.98
CA PRO A 56 22.19 -25.58 -13.65
C PRO A 56 23.28 -25.36 -12.60
N ALA A 57 24.55 -25.57 -12.94
CA ALA A 57 25.68 -25.36 -12.05
C ALA A 57 25.84 -23.88 -11.61
N GLU A 58 25.61 -22.93 -12.51
CA GLU A 58 25.65 -21.50 -12.17
C GLU A 58 24.42 -21.09 -11.35
N LYS A 59 23.25 -21.67 -11.63
CA LYS A 59 22.03 -21.46 -10.83
C LYS A 59 22.19 -21.98 -9.41
N GLU A 60 22.88 -23.11 -9.23
CA GLU A 60 23.19 -23.69 -7.93
C GLU A 60 23.99 -22.72 -7.06
N ALA A 61 25.03 -22.09 -7.62
CA ALA A 61 25.81 -21.07 -6.92
C ALA A 61 24.96 -19.86 -6.45
N TRP A 62 23.91 -19.48 -7.20
CA TRP A 62 22.96 -18.46 -6.75
C TRP A 62 21.97 -19.00 -5.71
N GLY A 63 21.64 -20.30 -5.79
CA GLY A 63 20.91 -21.05 -4.77
C GLY A 63 21.62 -21.00 -3.42
N ASP A 64 22.90 -21.33 -3.39
CA ASP A 64 23.74 -21.31 -2.17
C ASP A 64 23.79 -19.91 -1.56
N ARG A 65 23.92 -18.86 -2.39
CA ARG A 65 23.89 -17.47 -1.92
C ARG A 65 22.52 -17.10 -1.32
N ALA A 66 21.43 -17.57 -1.90
CA ALA A 66 20.09 -17.35 -1.36
C ALA A 66 19.87 -18.12 -0.05
N GLU A 67 20.48 -19.30 0.07
CA GLU A 67 20.47 -20.10 1.29
C GLU A 67 21.25 -19.42 2.42
N ALA A 68 22.44 -18.90 2.12
CA ALA A 68 23.22 -18.09 3.05
C ALA A 68 22.48 -16.81 3.48
N ASP A 69 21.81 -16.11 2.55
CA ASP A 69 21.01 -14.92 2.88
C ASP A 69 19.76 -15.26 3.71
N LYS A 70 19.18 -16.45 3.50
CA LYS A 70 18.13 -17.00 4.36
C LYS A 70 18.66 -17.27 5.76
N ALA A 71 19.83 -17.88 5.90
CA ALA A 71 20.48 -18.12 7.19
C ALA A 71 20.77 -16.79 7.92
N ARG A 72 21.32 -15.79 7.22
CA ARG A 72 21.51 -14.42 7.74
C ARG A 72 20.19 -13.85 8.27
N TYR A 73 19.14 -13.87 7.46
CA TYR A 73 17.83 -13.33 7.86
C TYR A 73 17.26 -14.06 9.08
N LEU A 74 17.34 -15.39 9.13
CA LEU A 74 16.87 -16.17 10.29
C LEU A 74 17.67 -15.87 11.56
N HIS A 75 18.99 -15.70 11.44
CA HIS A 75 19.85 -15.31 12.55
C HIS A 75 19.49 -13.91 13.06
N GLU A 76 19.40 -12.91 12.18
CA GLU A 76 18.97 -11.55 12.53
C GLU A 76 17.56 -11.53 13.12
N LEU A 77 16.67 -12.38 12.61
CA LEU A 77 15.30 -12.49 13.12
C LEU A 77 15.25 -13.13 14.52
N SER A 78 16.17 -14.04 14.82
CA SER A 78 16.27 -14.69 16.13
C SER A 78 16.67 -13.72 17.24
N THR A 79 17.42 -12.68 16.92
CA THR A 79 17.85 -11.63 17.85
C THR A 79 16.94 -10.41 17.85
N TYR A 80 16.02 -10.33 16.88
CA TYR A 80 15.10 -9.22 16.74
C TYR A 80 13.94 -9.31 17.75
N ASN A 81 13.80 -8.26 18.56
CA ASN A 81 12.68 -8.08 19.48
C ASN A 81 11.72 -7.01 18.94
N PRO A 82 10.53 -7.39 18.42
CA PRO A 82 9.62 -6.45 17.79
C PRO A 82 9.01 -5.46 18.82
N PRO A 83 8.91 -4.16 18.49
CA PRO A 83 8.21 -3.20 19.32
C PRO A 83 6.68 -3.45 19.30
N PRO A 84 5.93 -2.99 20.32
CA PRO A 84 4.48 -3.13 20.36
C PRO A 84 3.80 -2.64 19.08
N GLY A 85 2.88 -3.45 18.54
CA GLY A 85 2.18 -3.18 17.28
C GLY A 85 2.83 -3.78 16.03
N TYR A 86 3.98 -4.45 16.13
CA TYR A 86 4.61 -5.19 15.03
C TYR A 86 4.68 -6.68 15.35
N ASP A 87 4.57 -7.52 14.31
CA ASP A 87 4.66 -8.96 14.44
C ASP A 87 6.11 -9.44 14.53
N VAL A 88 6.30 -10.74 14.71
CA VAL A 88 7.62 -11.40 14.82
C VAL A 88 8.49 -11.23 13.56
N LYS A 89 7.93 -10.79 12.44
CA LYS A 89 8.62 -10.51 11.18
C LYS A 89 8.84 -9.01 10.95
N GLY A 90 8.39 -8.18 11.90
CA GLY A 90 8.40 -6.73 11.86
C GLY A 90 7.32 -6.11 10.99
N ASP A 91 6.32 -6.87 10.56
CA ASP A 91 5.17 -6.36 9.82
C ASP A 91 4.15 -5.77 10.81
N ALA A 92 3.55 -4.64 10.46
CA ALA A 92 2.57 -3.97 11.31
C ALA A 92 1.34 -4.86 11.56
N ILE A 93 1.00 -5.06 12.84
CA ILE A 93 -0.21 -5.74 13.27
C ILE A 93 -1.38 -4.78 13.00
N ALA A 94 -2.31 -5.21 12.13
CA ALA A 94 -3.45 -4.41 11.72
C ALA A 94 -4.27 -3.97 12.95
N GLY A 95 -4.30 -2.65 13.20
CA GLY A 95 -5.07 -2.03 14.29
C GLY A 95 -4.25 -1.51 15.48
N GLN A 96 -2.94 -1.76 15.56
CA GLN A 96 -2.10 -1.24 16.67
C GLN A 96 -1.03 -0.23 16.26
N THR A 97 -0.64 -0.16 14.98
CA THR A 97 0.34 0.85 14.53
C THR A 97 -0.35 2.17 14.19
N PHE A 98 -0.07 3.22 14.97
CA PHE A 98 -0.49 4.61 14.71
C PHE A 98 0.29 5.31 13.59
N ALA A 99 1.04 4.57 12.76
CA ALA A 99 1.71 5.16 11.63
C ALA A 99 0.64 5.66 10.63
N VAL A 100 0.32 6.95 10.73
CA VAL A 100 -0.41 7.71 9.73
C VAL A 100 0.43 7.71 8.48
N ARG A 101 0.33 6.63 7.70
CA ARG A 101 0.67 6.68 6.30
C ARG A 101 -0.31 7.70 5.73
N GLN A 102 0.18 8.90 5.47
CA GLN A 102 -0.48 9.87 4.59
C GLN A 102 -0.71 9.13 3.27
N LEU A 103 -1.82 8.40 3.20
CA LEU A 103 -2.36 7.91 1.95
C LEU A 103 -2.52 9.19 1.16
N LYS A 104 -1.67 9.37 0.16
CA LYS A 104 -1.78 10.46 -0.80
C LYS A 104 -3.20 10.34 -1.32
N GLY A 105 -4.11 11.14 -0.76
CA GLY A 105 -5.53 11.03 -1.04
C GLY A 105 -5.67 11.07 -2.54
N ASN A 106 -6.50 10.19 -3.10
CA ASN A 106 -7.03 10.48 -4.43
C ASN A 106 -7.47 11.94 -4.38
N LYS A 107 -6.90 12.78 -5.26
CA LYS A 107 -7.20 14.22 -5.28
C LYS A 107 -8.70 14.35 -5.07
N ALA A 108 -9.11 14.93 -3.93
CA ALA A 108 -10.51 15.06 -3.59
C ALA A 108 -11.21 15.66 -4.81
N THR A 109 -12.38 15.13 -5.16
CA THR A 109 -13.17 15.66 -6.26
C THR A 109 -13.37 17.14 -5.98
N ARG A 110 -12.74 17.97 -6.81
CA ARG A 110 -12.81 19.43 -6.70
C ARG A 110 -14.09 19.87 -7.39
N ASP A 111 -14.80 20.81 -6.80
CA ASP A 111 -15.95 21.43 -7.45
C ASP A 111 -15.52 21.98 -8.82
N PRO A 112 -16.14 21.54 -9.94
CA PRO A 112 -15.89 22.10 -11.27
C PRO A 112 -16.04 23.62 -11.34
N ASN A 113 -16.89 24.21 -10.50
CA ASN A 113 -17.18 25.64 -10.46
C ASN A 113 -16.24 26.42 -9.52
N ALA A 114 -15.37 25.75 -8.75
CA ALA A 114 -14.44 26.44 -7.88
C ALA A 114 -13.38 27.22 -8.68
N PRO A 115 -13.14 28.51 -8.37
CA PRO A 115 -12.15 29.33 -9.05
C PRO A 115 -10.79 28.64 -9.11
N LYS A 116 -10.19 28.54 -10.29
CA LYS A 116 -8.85 27.94 -10.43
C LYS A 116 -7.82 28.79 -9.69
N LYS A 117 -6.87 28.14 -9.00
CA LYS A 117 -5.81 28.85 -8.26
C LYS A 117 -5.04 29.80 -9.16
N ASN A 118 -4.53 30.88 -8.57
CA ASN A 118 -3.67 31.81 -9.27
C ASN A 118 -2.39 31.13 -9.79
N MET A 119 -1.97 31.54 -10.98
CA MET A 119 -0.77 31.10 -11.66
C MET A 119 0.40 32.00 -11.29
N SER A 120 1.57 31.40 -11.13
CA SER A 120 2.82 32.15 -10.95
C SER A 120 3.36 32.64 -12.29
N ALA A 121 4.23 33.66 -12.22
CA ALA A 121 4.92 34.23 -13.38
C ALA A 121 5.64 33.15 -14.21
N TYR A 122 6.31 32.22 -13.53
CA TYR A 122 6.94 31.07 -14.18
C TYR A 122 5.95 30.16 -14.89
N LEU A 123 4.79 29.86 -14.28
CA LEU A 123 3.80 28.97 -14.87
C LEU A 123 3.15 29.60 -16.11
N MET A 124 2.95 30.92 -16.10
CA MET A 124 2.49 31.67 -17.27
C MET A 124 3.50 31.63 -18.42
N TYR A 125 4.77 31.89 -18.12
CA TYR A 125 5.86 31.75 -19.09
C TYR A 125 5.95 30.31 -19.64
N GLN A 126 5.87 29.31 -18.76
CA GLN A 126 5.90 27.91 -19.17
C GLN A 126 4.73 27.58 -20.09
N ASN A 127 3.51 28.01 -19.77
CA ASN A 127 2.33 27.72 -20.58
C ASN A 127 2.40 28.34 -21.98
N THR A 128 2.95 29.55 -22.10
CA THR A 128 3.09 30.23 -23.39
C THR A 128 4.22 29.65 -24.24
N MET A 129 5.36 29.31 -23.64
CA MET A 129 6.54 28.83 -24.36
C MET A 129 6.60 27.32 -24.55
N ARG A 130 5.71 26.55 -23.90
CA ARG A 130 5.79 25.08 -23.95
C ARG A 130 5.59 24.52 -25.36
N GLU A 131 4.74 25.12 -26.18
CA GLU A 131 4.48 24.63 -27.53
C GLU A 131 5.63 24.96 -28.49
N SER A 132 6.19 26.17 -28.40
CA SER A 132 7.38 26.55 -29.18
C SER A 132 8.57 25.65 -28.83
N PHE A 133 8.85 25.48 -27.53
CA PHE A 133 9.96 24.62 -27.11
C PHE A 133 9.74 23.16 -27.48
N ARG A 134 8.50 22.67 -27.50
CA ARG A 134 8.18 21.31 -27.96
C ARG A 134 8.43 21.14 -29.45
N THR A 135 8.09 22.14 -30.24
CA THR A 135 8.27 22.13 -31.70
C THR A 135 9.75 22.23 -32.08
N GLU A 136 10.51 23.08 -31.37
CA GLU A 136 11.96 23.25 -31.58
C GLU A 136 12.77 22.06 -31.05
N ASN A 137 12.24 21.32 -30.06
CA ASN A 137 12.91 20.19 -29.44
C ASN A 137 12.05 18.91 -29.48
N PRO A 138 11.71 18.38 -30.68
CA PRO A 138 10.76 17.28 -30.84
C PRO A 138 11.29 15.94 -30.26
N GLY A 139 12.59 15.84 -29.99
CA GLY A 139 13.22 14.65 -29.37
C GLY A 139 13.32 14.70 -27.85
N MET A 140 12.98 15.83 -27.20
CA MET A 140 13.06 15.92 -25.73
C MET A 140 11.82 15.31 -25.06
N THR A 141 12.05 14.55 -24.00
CA THR A 141 10.96 14.12 -23.13
C THR A 141 10.37 15.30 -22.39
N PHE A 142 9.11 15.20 -21.97
CA PHE A 142 8.44 16.26 -21.19
C PHE A 142 9.25 16.71 -19.96
N GLY A 143 9.90 15.78 -19.27
CA GLY A 143 10.73 16.09 -18.10
C GLY A 143 12.01 16.86 -18.44
N GLN A 144 12.65 16.56 -19.58
CA GLN A 144 13.80 17.32 -20.08
C GLN A 144 13.36 18.71 -20.53
N LEU A 145 12.23 18.81 -21.24
CA LEU A 145 11.66 20.08 -21.68
C LEU A 145 11.33 21.00 -20.49
N ALA A 146 10.76 20.46 -19.41
CA ALA A 146 10.47 21.22 -18.20
C ALA A 146 11.74 21.76 -17.50
N LYS A 147 12.86 21.00 -17.54
CA LYS A 147 14.15 21.49 -17.04
C LYS A 147 14.69 22.61 -17.91
N PHE A 148 14.57 22.45 -19.24
CA PHE A 148 14.95 23.47 -20.21
C PHE A 148 14.14 24.76 -20.02
N THR A 149 12.81 24.68 -19.91
CA THR A 149 11.96 25.86 -19.68
C THR A 149 12.31 26.58 -18.37
N SER A 150 12.67 25.83 -17.32
CA SER A 150 13.09 26.42 -16.05
C SER A 150 14.44 27.14 -16.17
N ALA A 151 15.40 26.58 -16.90
CA ALA A 151 16.68 27.23 -17.18
C ALA A 151 16.48 28.52 -17.98
N MET A 152 15.64 28.47 -19.03
CA MET A 152 15.33 29.63 -19.86
C MET A 152 14.64 30.75 -19.07
N TYR A 153 13.70 30.43 -18.18
CA TYR A 153 13.06 31.42 -17.34
C TYR A 153 14.04 32.12 -16.39
N LYS A 154 15.05 31.39 -15.87
CA LYS A 154 16.08 31.95 -14.99
C LYS A 154 17.07 32.85 -15.74
N SER A 155 17.25 32.63 -17.04
CA SER A 155 18.11 33.46 -17.88
C SER A 155 17.40 34.66 -18.52
N LEU A 156 16.09 34.83 -18.29
CA LEU A 156 15.36 36.01 -18.77
C LEU A 156 15.93 37.28 -18.15
N THR A 157 15.88 38.37 -18.91
CA THR A 157 16.23 39.69 -18.36
C THR A 157 15.22 40.11 -17.29
N PRO A 158 15.59 41.00 -16.36
CA PRO A 158 14.65 41.52 -15.37
C PRO A 158 13.40 42.16 -16.00
N GLU A 159 13.55 42.83 -17.15
CA GLU A 159 12.46 43.45 -17.90
C GLU A 159 11.50 42.41 -18.48
N GLU A 160 12.02 41.36 -19.11
CA GLU A 160 11.22 40.26 -19.64
C GLU A 160 10.59 39.40 -18.55
N LYS A 161 11.18 39.39 -17.36
CA LYS A 161 10.61 38.73 -16.19
C LYS A 161 9.52 39.58 -15.55
N ALA A 162 9.68 40.90 -15.54
CA ALA A 162 8.71 41.84 -14.99
C ALA A 162 7.32 41.71 -15.65
N ARG A 163 7.24 41.53 -16.98
CA ARG A 163 5.95 41.27 -17.66
C ARG A 163 5.22 40.05 -17.13
N TRP A 164 5.93 38.99 -16.74
CA TRP A 164 5.32 37.77 -16.21
C TRP A 164 4.96 37.92 -14.74
N GLU A 165 5.77 38.67 -13.98
CA GLU A 165 5.49 39.00 -12.58
C GLU A 165 4.25 39.90 -12.47
N GLU A 166 4.12 40.90 -13.33
CA GLU A 166 2.91 41.73 -13.43
C GLU A 166 1.68 40.91 -13.81
N ALA A 167 1.77 40.06 -14.84
CA ALA A 167 0.68 39.17 -15.22
C ALA A 167 0.27 38.24 -14.05
N ALA A 168 1.23 37.72 -13.28
CA ALA A 168 0.95 36.89 -12.11
C ALA A 168 0.28 37.67 -10.97
N VAL A 169 0.62 38.95 -10.79
CA VAL A 169 -0.07 39.85 -9.85
C VAL A 169 -1.53 40.04 -10.28
N GLN A 170 -1.78 40.28 -11.56
CA GLN A 170 -3.14 40.40 -12.10
C GLN A 170 -3.95 39.12 -11.91
N ASP A 171 -3.34 37.95 -12.14
CA ASP A 171 -4.01 36.65 -11.97
C ASP A 171 -4.26 36.30 -10.49
N ARG A 172 -3.40 36.77 -9.58
CA ARG A 172 -3.68 36.75 -8.14
C ARG A 172 -4.91 37.57 -7.80
N ILE A 173 -4.99 38.81 -8.29
CA ILE A 173 -6.16 39.68 -8.08
C ILE A 173 -7.44 39.04 -8.65
N ARG A 174 -7.38 38.46 -9.86
CA ARG A 174 -8.49 37.71 -10.44
C ARG A 174 -8.92 36.56 -9.53
N TYR A 175 -7.98 35.75 -9.02
CA TYR A 175 -8.32 34.64 -8.12
C TYR A 175 -8.94 35.12 -6.81
N GLU A 176 -8.42 36.20 -6.21
CA GLU A 176 -8.97 36.79 -4.99
C GLU A 176 -10.40 37.29 -5.21
N ASN A 177 -10.67 37.95 -6.35
CA ASN A 177 -12.00 38.40 -6.74
C ASN A 177 -12.95 37.23 -7.05
N ASP A 178 -12.50 36.21 -7.79
CA ASP A 178 -13.31 35.03 -8.09
C ASP A 178 -13.63 34.26 -6.81
N MET A 179 -12.66 34.16 -5.89
CA MET A 179 -12.82 33.47 -4.61
C MET A 179 -13.73 34.22 -3.64
N SER A 180 -13.71 35.56 -3.62
CA SER A 180 -14.61 36.35 -2.78
C SER A 180 -16.07 36.24 -3.22
N ASN A 181 -16.31 36.03 -4.51
CA ASN A 181 -17.64 35.78 -5.08
C ASN A 181 -18.05 34.30 -5.07
N TYR A 182 -17.14 33.39 -4.76
CA TYR A 182 -17.40 31.95 -4.80
C TYR A 182 -18.16 31.50 -3.55
N VAL A 183 -19.34 30.91 -3.78
CA VAL A 183 -20.15 30.28 -2.75
C VAL A 183 -20.07 28.77 -2.95
N PRO A 184 -19.40 28.02 -2.05
CA PRO A 184 -19.24 26.58 -2.22
C PRO A 184 -20.57 25.84 -2.10
N PRO A 185 -20.85 24.84 -2.95
CA PRO A 185 -22.00 23.96 -2.80
C PRO A 185 -21.93 23.15 -1.49
N PRO A 186 -23.08 22.70 -0.94
CA PRO A 186 -23.10 21.85 0.25
C PRO A 186 -22.19 20.62 0.09
N GLY A 187 -21.31 20.40 1.07
CA GLY A 187 -20.32 19.31 1.06
C GLY A 187 -18.93 19.70 0.53
N PHE A 188 -18.74 20.92 0.01
CA PHE A 188 -17.43 21.46 -0.36
C PHE A 188 -16.95 22.53 0.64
N ASP A 189 -15.64 22.64 0.85
CA ASP A 189 -15.02 23.68 1.68
C ASP A 189 -14.99 25.03 0.94
N PRO A 190 -14.64 26.12 1.63
CA PRO A 190 -14.46 27.44 0.99
C PRO A 190 -13.42 27.46 -0.15
N THR A 191 -12.60 26.41 -0.31
CA THR A 191 -11.61 26.29 -1.39
C THR A 191 -12.10 25.40 -2.56
N GLY A 192 -13.33 24.87 -2.47
CA GLY A 192 -13.94 23.98 -3.46
C GLY A 192 -13.46 22.53 -3.38
N GLN A 193 -12.89 22.09 -2.25
CA GLN A 193 -12.56 20.70 -1.99
C GLN A 193 -13.70 20.01 -1.25
N LEU A 194 -14.02 18.78 -1.63
CA LEU A 194 -15.06 17.99 -0.97
C LEU A 194 -14.65 17.68 0.50
N VAL A 195 -15.42 18.18 1.47
CA VAL A 195 -15.19 18.01 2.93
C VAL A 195 -15.80 16.71 3.43
N GLU A 196 -16.97 16.35 2.92
CA GLU A 196 -17.64 15.09 3.25
C GLU A 196 -18.33 14.52 2.02
N ALA A 197 -18.09 13.23 1.77
CA ALA A 197 -18.82 12.48 0.76
C ALA A 197 -20.28 12.28 1.21
N VAL A 198 -21.11 13.30 1.07
CA VAL A 198 -22.56 13.18 1.14
C VAL A 198 -22.99 12.35 -0.07
N GLY A 199 -23.29 11.06 0.17
CA GLY A 199 -23.82 10.16 -0.85
C GLY A 199 -22.85 9.09 -1.37
N GLY A 200 -22.72 8.01 -0.60
CA GLY A 200 -22.92 6.65 -1.15
C GLY A 200 -21.95 6.04 -2.17
N ILE A 201 -20.95 6.73 -2.74
CA ILE A 201 -20.08 6.14 -3.80
C ILE A 201 -18.63 5.89 -3.32
N GLY A 202 -18.26 6.32 -2.11
CA GLY A 202 -16.92 6.06 -1.53
C GLY A 202 -16.78 4.79 -0.68
N ARG A 203 -17.86 4.07 -0.35
CA ARG A 203 -17.85 2.98 0.64
C ARG A 203 -17.58 1.59 0.05
N ARG A 204 -16.55 1.42 -0.77
CA ARG A 204 -16.06 0.08 -1.14
C ARG A 204 -14.74 -0.34 -0.51
N PHE A 205 -14.03 0.54 0.21
CA PHE A 205 -12.68 0.22 0.70
C PHE A 205 -12.45 0.25 2.22
N ASN A 206 -13.48 0.46 3.04
CA ASN A 206 -13.39 0.26 4.49
C ASN A 206 -14.51 -0.67 4.99
N LYS A 207 -14.57 -1.88 4.43
CA LYS A 207 -15.25 -2.98 5.12
C LYS A 207 -14.24 -3.50 6.14
N LYS A 208 -14.39 -3.10 7.41
CA LYS A 208 -13.71 -3.77 8.52
C LYS A 208 -13.87 -5.29 8.30
N GLU A 209 -12.78 -6.05 8.39
CA GLU A 209 -12.85 -7.50 8.29
C GLU A 209 -13.90 -7.96 9.30
N LYS A 210 -14.98 -8.54 8.79
CA LYS A 210 -16.00 -9.13 9.65
C LYS A 210 -15.36 -10.39 10.19
N ASP A 211 -15.39 -10.55 11.51
CA ASP A 211 -14.91 -11.75 12.19
C ASP A 211 -15.45 -12.99 11.44
N PRO A 212 -14.57 -13.89 10.94
CA PRO A 212 -14.99 -15.10 10.25
C PRO A 212 -15.95 -15.98 11.07
N ASN A 213 -15.87 -15.89 12.40
CA ASN A 213 -16.70 -16.63 13.34
C ASN A 213 -17.98 -15.89 13.73
N ALA A 214 -18.19 -14.65 13.25
CA ALA A 214 -19.44 -13.94 13.50
C ALA A 214 -20.61 -14.58 12.73
N PRO A 215 -21.73 -14.90 13.40
CA PRO A 215 -22.93 -15.41 12.75
C PRO A 215 -23.39 -14.54 11.57
N LYS A 216 -23.77 -15.20 10.47
CA LYS A 216 -24.30 -14.51 9.29
C LYS A 216 -25.67 -13.91 9.63
N ARG A 217 -25.86 -12.64 9.27
CA ARG A 217 -27.12 -11.89 9.48
C ARG A 217 -28.35 -12.72 9.09
N ALA A 218 -29.45 -12.52 9.83
CA ALA A 218 -30.76 -13.04 9.47
C ALA A 218 -31.15 -12.59 8.05
N ARG A 219 -31.70 -13.51 7.27
CA ARG A 219 -32.25 -13.27 5.93
C ARG A 219 -33.71 -12.81 6.08
N GLY A 220 -34.11 -11.83 5.25
CA GLY A 220 -35.50 -11.41 5.16
C GLY A 220 -36.32 -12.34 4.26
N SER A 221 -37.66 -12.25 4.34
CA SER A 221 -38.60 -13.10 3.59
C SER A 221 -38.37 -13.08 2.08
N TYR A 222 -38.13 -11.88 1.52
CA TYR A 222 -37.78 -11.74 0.10
C TYR A 222 -36.51 -12.50 -0.29
N VAL A 223 -35.52 -12.60 0.59
CA VAL A 223 -34.27 -13.33 0.29
C VAL A 223 -34.56 -14.82 0.14
N PHE A 224 -35.38 -15.41 1.01
CA PHE A 224 -35.80 -16.80 0.88
C PHE A 224 -36.55 -17.05 -0.43
N PHE A 225 -37.49 -16.17 -0.77
CA PHE A 225 -38.15 -16.21 -2.07
C PHE A 225 -37.17 -16.15 -3.25
N THR A 226 -36.17 -15.26 -3.21
CA THR A 226 -35.19 -15.18 -4.30
C THR A 226 -34.32 -16.41 -4.41
N LEU A 227 -34.07 -17.17 -3.33
CA LEU A 227 -33.32 -18.43 -3.41
C LEU A 227 -34.12 -19.51 -4.13
N ASP A 228 -35.44 -19.54 -3.94
CA ASP A 228 -36.33 -20.53 -4.54
C ASP A 228 -36.74 -20.16 -5.98
N ALA A 229 -36.96 -18.86 -6.23
CA ALA A 229 -37.45 -18.35 -7.51
C ALA A 229 -36.33 -18.18 -8.54
N ARG A 230 -35.12 -17.75 -8.12
CA ARG A 230 -33.99 -17.52 -9.02
C ARG A 230 -33.62 -18.72 -9.91
N PRO A 231 -33.45 -19.96 -9.39
CA PRO A 231 -33.10 -21.09 -10.25
C PRO A 231 -34.20 -21.43 -11.25
N LYS A 232 -35.48 -21.24 -10.88
CA LYS A 232 -36.63 -21.48 -11.78
C LYS A 232 -36.66 -20.47 -12.92
N ILE A 233 -36.48 -19.18 -12.62
CA ILE A 233 -36.45 -18.12 -13.63
C ILE A 233 -35.21 -18.27 -14.53
N MET A 234 -34.05 -18.62 -13.97
CA MET A 234 -32.84 -18.87 -14.79
C MET A 234 -32.97 -20.10 -15.69
N ALA A 235 -33.76 -21.12 -15.31
CA ALA A 235 -34.05 -22.26 -16.16
C ALA A 235 -35.03 -21.91 -17.29
N GLU A 236 -36.01 -21.05 -17.01
CA GLU A 236 -36.96 -20.54 -18.00
C GLU A 236 -36.30 -19.54 -18.98
N THR A 237 -35.33 -18.75 -18.51
CA THR A 237 -34.62 -17.73 -19.30
C THR A 237 -33.10 -17.76 -19.07
N PRO A 238 -32.37 -18.71 -19.68
CA PRO A 238 -30.94 -18.92 -19.45
C PRO A 238 -30.03 -17.75 -19.85
N ASP A 239 -30.44 -16.98 -20.86
CA ASP A 239 -29.66 -15.86 -21.42
C ASP A 239 -30.02 -14.49 -20.80
N MET A 240 -30.91 -14.47 -19.80
CA MET A 240 -31.38 -13.22 -19.19
C MET A 240 -30.28 -12.57 -18.34
N LYS A 241 -30.06 -11.27 -18.53
CA LYS A 241 -29.10 -10.51 -17.74
C LYS A 241 -29.54 -10.45 -16.27
N PHE A 242 -28.56 -10.45 -15.37
CA PHE A 242 -28.81 -10.36 -13.92
C PHE A 242 -29.66 -9.15 -13.50
N THR A 243 -29.54 -8.03 -14.22
CA THR A 243 -30.37 -6.83 -14.01
C THR A 243 -31.85 -7.11 -14.26
N ASP A 244 -32.16 -7.78 -15.37
CA ASP A 244 -33.53 -8.05 -15.82
C ASP A 244 -34.16 -9.14 -14.94
N LEU A 245 -33.37 -10.13 -14.54
CA LEU A 245 -33.75 -11.14 -13.55
C LEU A 245 -34.18 -10.50 -12.21
N GLY A 246 -33.51 -9.43 -11.78
CA GLY A 246 -33.88 -8.67 -10.59
C GLY A 246 -35.27 -8.03 -10.68
N HIS A 247 -35.60 -7.47 -11.85
CA HIS A 247 -36.92 -6.90 -12.12
C HIS A 247 -38.02 -7.98 -12.09
N VAL A 248 -37.81 -9.10 -12.79
CA VAL A 248 -38.76 -10.23 -12.82
C VAL A 248 -39.00 -10.82 -11.43
N MET A 249 -37.95 -10.99 -10.61
CA MET A 249 -38.11 -11.47 -9.23
C MET A 249 -38.91 -10.48 -8.37
N GLY A 250 -38.69 -9.17 -8.54
CA GLY A 250 -39.45 -8.15 -7.82
C GLY A 250 -40.93 -8.12 -8.18
N GLU A 251 -41.26 -8.33 -9.46
CA GLU A 251 -42.64 -8.46 -9.94
C GLU A 251 -43.31 -9.73 -9.42
N ARG A 252 -42.65 -10.89 -9.54
CA ARG A 252 -43.19 -12.15 -9.01
C ARG A 252 -43.42 -12.09 -7.50
N TRP A 253 -42.53 -11.44 -6.73
CA TRP A 253 -42.74 -11.23 -5.29
C TRP A 253 -43.97 -10.37 -4.99
N ARG A 254 -44.19 -9.29 -5.75
CA ARG A 254 -45.38 -8.44 -5.56
C ARG A 254 -46.66 -9.20 -5.90
N ALA A 255 -46.63 -10.01 -6.95
CA ALA A 255 -47.73 -10.83 -7.42
C ALA A 255 -48.04 -12.07 -6.55
N LEU A 256 -47.16 -12.45 -5.60
CA LEU A 256 -47.45 -13.55 -4.67
C LEU A 256 -48.66 -13.25 -3.79
N SER A 257 -49.45 -14.31 -3.55
CA SER A 257 -50.56 -14.31 -2.60
C SER A 257 -50.09 -14.03 -1.18
N ALA A 258 -51.00 -13.60 -0.30
CA ALA A 258 -50.69 -13.38 1.11
C ALA A 258 -50.25 -14.69 1.80
N GLU A 259 -50.81 -15.83 1.39
CA GLU A 259 -50.49 -17.15 1.93
C GLU A 259 -49.07 -17.60 1.55
N ASP A 260 -48.67 -17.39 0.29
CA ASP A 260 -47.32 -17.70 -0.16
C ASP A 260 -46.28 -16.75 0.45
N LYS A 261 -46.61 -15.46 0.59
CA LYS A 261 -45.75 -14.50 1.31
C LYS A 261 -45.58 -14.90 2.77
N LYS A 262 -46.65 -15.33 3.43
CA LYS A 262 -46.62 -15.79 4.83
C LYS A 262 -45.65 -16.94 5.04
N ARG A 263 -45.61 -17.93 4.13
CA ARG A 263 -44.60 -19.00 4.17
C ARG A 263 -43.16 -18.46 4.23
N TYR A 264 -42.83 -17.45 3.43
CA TYR A 264 -41.48 -16.86 3.44
C TYR A 264 -41.24 -15.93 4.64
N GLU A 265 -42.30 -15.33 5.18
CA GLU A 265 -42.24 -14.57 6.44
C GLU A 265 -41.97 -15.48 7.63
N ASP A 266 -42.61 -16.65 7.70
CA ASP A 266 -42.36 -17.66 8.72
C ASP A 266 -40.90 -18.16 8.66
N LEU A 267 -40.39 -18.46 7.45
CA LEU A 267 -38.96 -18.79 7.25
C LEU A 267 -38.01 -17.67 7.68
N ALA A 268 -38.37 -16.41 7.44
CA ALA A 268 -37.59 -15.27 7.89
C ALA A 268 -37.62 -15.08 9.40
N ASN A 269 -38.76 -15.36 10.03
CA ASN A 269 -38.93 -15.31 11.48
C ASN A 269 -38.11 -16.41 12.17
N ASP A 270 -38.08 -17.62 11.62
CA ASP A 270 -37.25 -18.71 12.15
C ASP A 270 -35.75 -18.43 11.93
N ASP A 271 -35.35 -17.89 10.79
CA ASP A 271 -33.95 -17.49 10.56
C ASP A 271 -33.51 -16.32 11.47
N LYS A 272 -34.45 -15.45 11.85
CA LYS A 272 -34.24 -14.40 12.85
C LYS A 272 -34.00 -14.99 14.23
N LYS A 273 -34.74 -16.02 14.65
CA LYS A 273 -34.50 -16.74 15.91
C LYS A 273 -33.12 -17.41 15.90
N ARG A 274 -32.81 -18.15 14.84
CA ARG A 274 -31.48 -18.77 14.61
C ARG A 274 -30.36 -17.74 14.75
N PHE A 275 -30.48 -16.58 14.10
CA PHE A 275 -29.48 -15.51 14.21
C PHE A 275 -29.38 -14.93 15.63
N GLN A 276 -30.50 -14.78 16.35
CA GLN A 276 -30.50 -14.29 17.73
C GLN A 276 -29.79 -15.28 18.68
N GLU A 277 -30.05 -16.57 18.54
CA GLU A 277 -29.41 -17.64 19.33
C GLU A 277 -27.91 -17.74 19.02
N GLU A 278 -27.54 -17.77 17.74
CA GLU A 278 -26.13 -17.79 17.32
C GLU A 278 -25.40 -16.52 17.79
N MET A 279 -26.04 -15.35 17.74
CA MET A 279 -25.44 -14.10 18.21
C MET A 279 -25.31 -14.04 19.72
N ALA A 280 -26.26 -14.60 20.47
CA ALA A 280 -26.14 -14.75 21.92
C ALA A 280 -24.97 -15.68 22.27
N ALA A 281 -24.85 -16.83 21.60
CA ALA A 281 -23.72 -17.75 21.77
C ALA A 281 -22.37 -17.11 21.39
N TYR A 282 -22.33 -16.37 20.28
CA TYR A 282 -21.14 -15.65 19.82
C TYR A 282 -20.73 -14.53 20.80
N ASN A 283 -21.69 -13.79 21.35
CA ASN A 283 -21.40 -12.77 22.35
C ASN A 283 -20.92 -13.40 23.67
N ALA A 284 -21.47 -14.55 24.07
CA ALA A 284 -21.03 -15.30 25.25
C ALA A 284 -19.61 -15.86 25.09
N THR A 285 -19.29 -16.46 23.95
CA THR A 285 -17.92 -16.94 23.67
C THR A 285 -16.92 -15.80 23.55
N LYS A 286 -17.32 -14.67 22.96
CA LYS A 286 -16.49 -13.45 22.91
C LYS A 286 -16.25 -12.84 24.29
N LEU A 287 -17.20 -12.96 25.22
CA LEU A 287 -17.05 -12.49 26.60
C LEU A 287 -16.14 -13.43 27.42
N ASN A 288 -16.25 -14.74 27.21
CA ASN A 288 -15.40 -15.77 27.85
C ASN A 288 -13.97 -15.81 27.27
N ALA A 289 -13.77 -15.37 26.02
CA ALA A 289 -12.46 -15.23 25.39
C ALA A 289 -11.74 -13.92 25.76
N ARG A 290 -12.33 -13.08 26.63
CA ARG A 290 -11.65 -11.92 27.21
C ARG A 290 -10.83 -12.43 28.40
N PRO A 291 -9.47 -12.46 28.34
CA PRO A 291 -8.70 -12.91 29.49
C PRO A 291 -8.93 -11.94 30.66
N ALA A 292 -9.22 -12.49 31.85
CA ALA A 292 -9.01 -11.77 33.10
C ALA A 292 -7.55 -11.28 33.14
N PRO A 293 -7.24 -10.11 33.74
CA PRO A 293 -5.88 -9.59 33.76
C PRO A 293 -5.00 -10.51 34.62
N ALA A 294 -4.35 -11.48 33.97
CA ALA A 294 -3.39 -12.40 34.58
C ALA A 294 -2.07 -12.29 33.83
N ALA A 295 -1.00 -12.31 34.63
CA ALA A 295 0.35 -11.95 34.27
C ALA A 295 0.93 -12.72 33.08
N SER A 296 1.76 -12.00 32.34
CA SER A 296 2.75 -12.44 31.36
C SER A 296 3.31 -13.85 31.61
N ALA A 297 2.98 -14.79 30.72
CA ALA A 297 3.77 -16.00 30.48
C ALA A 297 3.75 -16.30 28.97
N TYR A 298 4.88 -16.04 28.32
CA TYR A 298 5.10 -16.22 26.88
C TYR A 298 5.39 -17.71 26.61
N ALA A 299 4.53 -18.39 25.84
CA ALA A 299 4.79 -19.74 25.34
C ALA A 299 5.33 -19.68 23.90
N PRO A 300 6.40 -20.43 23.54
CA PRO A 300 7.03 -20.33 22.23
C PRO A 300 6.23 -21.02 21.13
N HIS A 301 6.14 -20.35 19.97
CA HIS A 301 5.39 -20.78 18.78
C HIS A 301 6.13 -21.93 18.03
N PRO A 302 5.43 -22.95 17.50
CA PRO A 302 6.03 -24.17 16.92
C PRO A 302 6.92 -23.93 15.67
N GLN A 303 6.85 -22.74 15.07
CA GLN A 303 7.68 -22.34 13.93
C GLN A 303 9.12 -21.95 14.33
N TYR A 304 9.40 -21.75 15.62
CA TYR A 304 10.76 -21.45 16.12
C TYR A 304 11.66 -22.69 16.21
N GLN A 305 11.08 -23.88 16.40
CA GLN A 305 11.85 -25.14 16.46
C GLN A 305 12.43 -25.52 15.08
N GLU A 306 11.69 -25.25 14.01
CA GLU A 306 12.12 -25.53 12.64
C GLU A 306 13.26 -24.61 12.18
N ALA A 307 13.25 -23.35 12.63
CA ALA A 307 14.33 -22.39 12.38
C ALA A 307 15.62 -22.74 13.16
N GLN A 308 15.49 -23.23 14.39
CA GLN A 308 16.62 -23.67 15.22
C GLN A 308 17.29 -24.93 14.64
N GLN A 309 16.51 -25.94 14.22
CA GLN A 309 17.02 -27.16 13.59
C GLN A 309 17.72 -26.90 12.24
N TYR A 310 17.25 -25.91 11.48
CA TYR A 310 17.88 -25.50 10.22
C TYR A 310 19.20 -24.74 10.45
N ALA A 311 19.24 -23.85 11.44
CA ALA A 311 20.45 -23.12 11.81
C ALA A 311 21.56 -24.07 12.33
N GLU A 312 21.22 -25.07 13.16
CA GLU A 312 22.17 -26.08 13.61
C GLU A 312 22.74 -26.92 12.46
N ARG A 313 21.90 -27.31 11.49
CA ARG A 313 22.35 -28.09 10.32
C ARG A 313 23.35 -27.33 9.43
N TYR A 314 23.16 -26.01 9.29
CA TYR A 314 24.01 -25.20 8.41
C TYR A 314 25.33 -24.79 9.10
N TYR A 315 25.31 -24.50 10.42
CA TYR A 315 26.50 -24.11 11.17
C TYR A 315 27.30 -25.28 11.78
N SER A 316 26.78 -26.51 11.77
CA SER A 316 27.50 -27.72 12.21
C SER A 316 28.42 -28.33 11.13
N SER A 317 28.43 -27.80 9.90
CA SER A 317 29.27 -28.32 8.81
C SER A 317 30.64 -27.62 8.77
N PRO A 318 31.77 -28.34 8.97
CA PRO A 318 33.11 -27.75 8.99
C PRO A 318 33.54 -27.03 7.71
N ALA A 319 32.81 -27.22 6.60
CA ALA A 319 33.13 -26.63 5.30
C ALA A 319 32.63 -25.18 5.13
N ALA A 320 31.59 -24.75 5.87
CA ALA A 320 30.97 -23.44 5.69
C ALA A 320 31.63 -22.31 6.52
N ALA A 321 32.38 -22.66 7.57
CA ALA A 321 33.05 -21.67 8.43
C ALA A 321 34.33 -21.08 7.81
N ALA A 322 34.93 -21.73 6.79
CA ALA A 322 36.28 -21.40 6.32
C ALA A 322 36.34 -20.38 5.15
N GLN A 323 35.21 -19.98 4.54
CA GLN A 323 35.22 -19.09 3.36
C GLN A 323 34.70 -17.67 3.60
N TYR A 324 34.21 -17.35 4.81
CA TYR A 324 33.68 -16.01 5.13
C TYR A 324 34.70 -15.10 5.84
N ASP A 325 35.82 -15.64 6.31
CA ASP A 325 36.73 -14.91 7.20
C ASP A 325 37.75 -14.00 6.46
N SER A 326 37.85 -14.09 5.14
CA SER A 326 38.81 -13.24 4.37
C SER A 326 38.23 -11.91 3.89
N SER A 327 36.91 -11.75 3.81
CA SER A 327 36.29 -10.49 3.33
C SER A 327 35.82 -9.55 4.44
N ALA A 328 35.65 -10.04 5.68
CA ALA A 328 35.25 -9.23 6.82
C ALA A 328 36.42 -8.43 7.42
N ALA A 329 37.63 -9.00 7.42
CA ALA A 329 38.83 -8.34 7.94
C ALA A 329 39.27 -7.13 7.09
N ALA A 330 39.05 -7.17 5.77
CA ALA A 330 39.37 -6.06 4.86
C ALA A 330 38.45 -4.85 5.03
N TYR A 331 37.21 -5.05 5.52
CA TYR A 331 36.23 -3.99 5.72
C TYR A 331 36.39 -3.29 7.09
N ALA A 332 36.90 -4.00 8.10
CA ALA A 332 37.16 -3.46 9.43
C ALA A 332 38.42 -2.58 9.50
N GLN A 333 39.49 -2.93 8.76
CA GLN A 333 40.74 -2.14 8.75
C GLN A 333 40.62 -0.78 8.05
N TYR A 334 39.66 -0.63 7.13
CA TYR A 334 39.41 0.64 6.44
C TYR A 334 38.79 1.71 7.36
N TYR A 335 37.95 1.30 8.32
CA TYR A 335 37.25 2.24 9.21
C TYR A 335 38.00 2.55 10.51
N SER A 336 39.02 1.78 10.89
CA SER A 336 39.83 2.08 12.08
C SER A 336 40.86 3.20 11.86
N GLN A 337 41.10 3.65 10.62
CA GLN A 337 42.05 4.73 10.31
C GLN A 337 41.42 6.13 10.18
N GLN A 338 40.08 6.29 10.23
CA GLN A 338 39.41 7.59 10.02
C GLN A 338 38.49 8.06 11.16
N GLY A 339 38.84 7.83 12.43
CA GLY A 339 37.93 8.13 13.53
C GLY A 339 38.56 8.57 14.86
N LEU A 340 39.59 9.42 14.84
CA LEU A 340 40.07 10.14 16.03
C LEU A 340 39.55 11.58 16.00
N ALA A 341 38.45 11.86 16.72
CA ALA A 341 38.17 13.17 17.35
C ALA A 341 36.76 13.18 17.98
N ALA A 342 36.65 12.84 19.26
CA ALA A 342 35.63 13.38 20.15
C ALA A 342 36.08 13.18 21.61
N GLN A 343 36.71 14.23 22.16
CA GLN A 343 37.06 14.34 23.57
C GLN A 343 35.81 14.45 24.45
N GLN A 344 35.94 13.84 25.62
CA GLN A 344 34.99 13.76 26.72
C GLN A 344 34.86 15.12 27.44
N HIS A 345 33.66 15.47 27.89
CA HIS A 345 33.49 16.38 29.03
C HIS A 345 32.32 15.91 29.91
N ASP A 346 32.66 15.79 31.19
CA ASP A 346 31.99 15.16 32.35
C ASP A 346 30.83 16.02 32.94
N PRO A 347 29.71 15.45 33.43
CA PRO A 347 28.61 16.19 34.02
C PRO A 347 28.64 16.19 35.56
N SER A 348 28.85 17.34 36.19
CA SER A 348 28.40 17.56 37.57
C SER A 348 28.05 19.03 37.84
N HIS A 349 27.12 19.22 38.78
CA HIS A 349 26.59 20.48 39.34
C HIS A 349 25.38 21.14 38.67
N TYR A 350 24.19 20.85 39.24
CA TYR A 350 23.13 21.84 39.39
C TYR A 350 22.71 21.89 40.85
N HIS A 351 23.00 23.02 41.51
CA HIS A 351 22.34 23.44 42.73
C HIS A 351 21.39 24.61 42.43
N TYR A 352 20.31 24.59 43.20
CA TYR A 352 19.10 25.40 43.10
C TYR A 352 19.33 26.80 43.69
N THR A 353 18.82 27.83 43.01
CA THR A 353 17.89 28.86 43.54
C THR A 353 17.24 29.56 42.37
#